data_AF-A0A965AP55-F1
#
_entry.id   AF-A0A965AP55-F1
#
_cell.length_a   1.000
_cell.length_b   1.000
_cell.length_c   1.000
_cell.angle_alpha   90.00
_cell.angle_beta   90.00
_cell.angle_gamma   90.00
#
_symmetry.space_group_name_H-M   'P 1'
#
loop_
_entity.id
_entity.type
_entity.pdbx_description
1 polymer ?
#
loop_
_entity_poly.entity_id
_entity_poly.type
_entity_poly.pdbx_seq_one_letter_code
_entity_poly.pdbx_strand_id
1 'polypeptide(L)'
;MLTKNLDVTYTLVWSVAIANILGAGICFTFANQLAKVALIRIGILAPAVLAITYVGAFQGSRQWGDIYALLIFGLIGWIMKRLRWPRPPLILGFVLGGLVERYMFISTERYGADWLWIWRDFGDGNVVFAPYVPIIFAVTLYGVLSPIIRGYMKRAKTAKAASKFGFQKEALNPDFFFAIILFALFATAFSIASTWEFGARLIPQVVSIAAMIFIGWLILSAMFVAPGEKAEVDADGIPGRGEGGAPAQSDVHFDISADYGDLPGPEITKRVISYFAWLLFFFGASAVIGLLPAMFVFLVGYMRFEGKERWGITLIVSAAIWLVSYFLFHWLLIIPWPQALVGDWFPGLRTIPWANLF
;
A
#
# COMPACT_ATOMS: atom_id res chain seq x y z
N MET A 1 -27.05 1.10 28.34
CA MET A 1 -25.78 1.54 28.96
C MET A 1 -25.74 3.05 29.18
N LEU A 2 -26.05 3.87 28.17
CA LEU A 2 -26.02 5.34 28.23
C LEU A 2 -26.93 6.02 29.29
N THR A 3 -27.93 5.34 29.84
CA THR A 3 -28.87 5.92 30.83
C THR A 3 -28.87 5.24 32.20
N LYS A 4 -28.36 4.00 32.31
CA LYS A 4 -28.39 3.21 33.57
C LYS A 4 -27.01 3.01 34.22
N ASN A 5 -25.92 3.06 33.45
CA ASN A 5 -24.54 2.86 33.93
C ASN A 5 -23.64 4.01 33.42
N LEU A 6 -23.92 5.22 33.93
CA LEU A 6 -23.22 6.44 33.52
C LEU A 6 -21.72 6.35 33.84
N ASP A 7 -21.39 5.78 35.00
CA ASP A 7 -20.01 5.63 35.50
C ASP A 7 -19.16 4.80 34.54
N VAL A 8 -19.72 3.70 33.98
CA VAL A 8 -19.02 2.84 33.02
C VAL A 8 -18.78 3.58 31.69
N THR A 9 -19.77 4.38 31.26
CA THR A 9 -19.66 5.17 30.02
C THR A 9 -18.59 6.26 30.18
N TYR A 10 -18.62 7.02 31.28
CA TYR A 10 -17.59 8.03 31.59
C TYR A 10 -16.20 7.41 31.75
N THR A 11 -16.09 6.26 32.41
CA THR A 11 -14.81 5.55 32.56
C THR A 11 -14.25 5.14 31.20
N LEU A 12 -15.08 4.64 30.27
CA LEU A 12 -14.64 4.27 28.93
C LEU A 12 -14.16 5.50 28.14
N VAL A 13 -14.92 6.60 28.17
CA VAL A 13 -14.53 7.85 27.49
C VAL A 13 -13.20 8.41 28.04
N TRP A 14 -13.07 8.51 29.37
CA TRP A 14 -11.84 8.99 30.01
C TRP A 14 -10.66 8.06 29.79
N SER A 15 -10.87 6.74 29.76
CA SER A 15 -9.80 5.78 29.45
C SER A 15 -9.25 5.95 28.04
N VAL A 16 -10.11 6.17 27.04
CA VAL A 16 -9.69 6.43 25.65
C VAL A 16 -8.96 7.76 25.54
N ALA A 17 -9.44 8.79 26.23
CA ALA A 17 -8.78 10.09 26.28
C ALA A 17 -7.38 10.00 26.89
N ILE A 18 -7.24 9.38 28.06
CA ILE A 18 -5.94 9.20 28.75
C ILE A 18 -5.01 8.31 27.92
N ALA A 19 -5.52 7.22 27.33
CA ALA A 19 -4.73 6.33 26.48
C ALA A 19 -4.15 7.07 25.26
N ASN A 20 -4.93 7.95 24.61
CA ASN A 20 -4.43 8.75 23.49
C ASN A 20 -3.38 9.78 23.94
N ILE A 21 -3.55 10.41 25.10
CA ILE A 21 -2.57 11.36 25.65
C ILE A 21 -1.26 10.64 25.98
N LEU A 22 -1.32 9.52 26.69
CA LEU A 22 -0.15 8.70 27.02
C LEU A 22 0.52 8.16 25.76
N GLY A 23 -0.27 7.66 24.80
CA GLY A 23 0.22 7.18 23.51
C GLY A 23 0.94 8.27 22.74
N ALA A 24 0.36 9.48 22.67
CA ALA A 24 1.01 10.64 22.06
C ALA A 24 2.32 10.99 22.76
N GLY A 25 2.34 11.01 24.09
CA GLY A 25 3.56 11.28 24.88
C GLY A 25 4.68 10.28 24.60
N ILE A 26 4.35 8.98 24.52
CA ILE A 26 5.31 7.93 24.16
C ILE A 26 5.81 8.16 22.73
N CYS A 27 4.92 8.39 21.77
CA CYS A 27 5.30 8.66 20.38
C CYS A 27 6.25 9.85 20.25
N PHE A 28 5.97 10.97 20.94
CA PHE A 28 6.87 12.14 20.94
C PHE A 28 8.24 11.82 21.55
N THR A 29 8.27 11.02 22.62
CA THR A 29 9.51 10.64 23.30
C THR A 29 10.40 9.76 22.42
N PHE A 30 9.82 8.88 21.61
CA PHE A 30 10.53 7.96 20.70
C PHE A 30 10.74 8.50 19.28
N ALA A 31 10.06 9.59 18.89
CA ALA A 31 10.13 10.15 17.55
C ALA A 31 11.56 10.46 17.10
N ASN A 32 12.37 11.06 17.99
CA ASN A 32 13.76 11.41 17.69
C ASN A 32 14.65 10.17 17.48
N GLN A 33 14.42 9.10 18.23
CA GLN A 33 15.17 7.85 18.16
C GLN A 33 14.81 7.09 16.88
N LEU A 34 13.50 7.03 16.55
CA LEU A 34 13.03 6.43 15.30
C LEU A 34 13.52 7.20 14.08
N ALA A 35 13.59 8.54 14.15
CA ALA A 35 14.13 9.36 13.06
C ALA A 35 15.62 9.05 12.78
N LYS A 36 16.42 8.71 13.80
CA LYS A 36 17.83 8.32 13.59
C LYS A 36 17.99 7.00 12.82
N VAL A 37 16.99 6.12 12.86
CA VAL A 37 17.01 4.86 12.08
C VAL A 37 17.03 5.15 10.58
N ALA A 38 16.41 6.24 10.13
CA ALA A 38 16.41 6.64 8.72
C ALA A 38 17.78 7.10 8.20
N LEU A 39 18.74 7.39 9.11
CA LEU A 39 20.12 7.76 8.76
C LEU A 39 21.03 6.53 8.57
N ILE A 40 20.56 5.33 8.91
CA ILE A 40 21.33 4.10 8.74
C ILE A 40 21.52 3.83 7.25
N ARG A 41 22.75 3.45 6.89
CA ARG A 41 23.11 3.12 5.50
C ARG A 41 22.17 2.05 4.94
N ILE A 42 21.64 2.29 3.74
CA ILE A 42 20.68 1.41 3.06
C ILE A 42 21.18 -0.04 2.89
N GLY A 43 22.50 -0.23 2.77
CA GLY A 43 23.12 -1.56 2.70
C GLY A 43 22.91 -2.43 3.94
N ILE A 44 22.64 -1.82 5.10
CA ILE A 44 22.34 -2.50 6.37
C ILE A 44 20.82 -2.47 6.65
N LEU A 45 20.19 -1.32 6.40
CA LEU A 45 18.77 -1.13 6.69
C LEU A 45 17.87 -1.99 5.80
N ALA A 46 18.15 -2.07 4.49
CA ALA A 46 17.35 -2.85 3.56
C ALA A 46 17.28 -4.35 3.92
N PRO A 47 18.39 -5.08 4.12
CA PRO A 47 18.31 -6.50 4.45
C PRO A 47 17.68 -6.75 5.83
N ALA A 48 17.89 -5.85 6.80
CA ALA A 48 17.26 -5.93 8.11
C ALA A 48 15.73 -5.85 8.02
N VAL A 49 15.22 -4.84 7.32
CA VAL A 49 13.77 -4.65 7.12
C VAL A 49 13.17 -5.80 6.32
N LEU A 50 13.84 -6.23 5.24
CA LEU A 50 13.37 -7.35 4.42
C LEU A 50 13.30 -8.66 5.21
N ALA A 51 14.33 -8.97 5.99
CA ALA A 51 14.37 -10.13 6.87
C ALA A 51 13.19 -10.14 7.86
N ILE A 52 13.01 -9.05 8.61
CA ILE A 52 11.93 -8.95 9.61
C ILE A 52 10.55 -9.00 8.94
N THR A 53 10.38 -8.36 7.78
CA THR A 53 9.10 -8.37 7.05
C THR A 53 8.73 -9.77 6.57
N TYR A 54 9.71 -10.57 6.16
CA TYR A 54 9.48 -11.97 5.77
C TYR A 54 9.01 -12.83 6.95
N VAL A 55 9.67 -12.68 8.11
CA VAL A 55 9.26 -13.40 9.33
C VAL A 55 7.87 -12.94 9.79
N GLY A 56 7.62 -11.63 9.74
CA GLY A 56 6.31 -11.06 10.10
C GLY A 56 5.19 -11.49 9.15
N ALA A 57 5.44 -11.58 7.85
CA ALA A 57 4.45 -12.07 6.88
C ALA A 57 4.09 -13.53 7.15
N PHE A 58 5.09 -14.38 7.42
CA PHE A 58 4.84 -15.78 7.76
C PHE A 58 4.05 -15.95 9.07
N GLN A 59 4.21 -15.05 10.04
CA GLN A 59 3.49 -15.12 11.32
C GLN A 59 1.96 -15.10 11.16
N GLY A 60 1.44 -14.43 10.11
CA GLY A 60 0.01 -14.20 9.92
C GLY A 60 -0.81 -15.48 9.82
N SER A 61 -0.57 -16.29 8.78
CA SER A 61 -1.29 -17.56 8.57
C SER A 61 -0.44 -18.80 8.79
N ARG A 62 0.89 -18.65 8.96
CA ARG A 62 1.88 -19.75 9.07
C ARG A 62 1.89 -20.64 7.83
N GLN A 63 1.53 -20.07 6.68
CA GLN A 63 1.57 -20.76 5.39
C GLN A 63 2.59 -20.09 4.47
N TRP A 64 3.18 -20.90 3.59
CA TRP A 64 4.04 -20.41 2.50
C TRP A 64 3.30 -19.42 1.57
N GLY A 65 1.96 -19.51 1.52
CA GLY A 65 1.05 -18.56 0.87
C GLY A 65 1.36 -17.09 1.14
N ASP A 66 1.62 -16.74 2.39
CA ASP A 66 1.85 -15.35 2.81
C ASP A 66 3.15 -14.79 2.22
N ILE A 67 4.15 -15.65 2.05
CA ILE A 67 5.44 -15.25 1.48
C ILE A 67 5.30 -15.04 -0.03
N TYR A 68 4.52 -15.88 -0.72
CA TYR A 68 4.19 -15.64 -2.13
C TYR A 68 3.44 -14.31 -2.29
N ALA A 69 2.47 -14.04 -1.43
CA ALA A 69 1.75 -12.77 -1.43
C ALA A 69 2.70 -11.58 -1.21
N LEU A 70 3.61 -11.66 -0.23
CA LEU A 70 4.63 -10.64 0.02
C LEU A 70 5.47 -10.36 -1.23
N LEU A 71 5.95 -11.41 -1.92
CA LEU A 71 6.75 -11.27 -3.13
C LEU A 71 5.96 -10.64 -4.29
N ILE A 72 4.72 -11.08 -4.50
CA ILE A 72 3.82 -10.57 -5.54
C ILE A 72 3.48 -9.09 -5.28
N PHE A 73 3.06 -8.75 -4.06
CA PHE A 73 2.76 -7.37 -3.70
C PHE A 73 4.01 -6.47 -3.68
N GLY A 74 5.18 -7.02 -3.36
CA GLY A 74 6.46 -6.34 -3.52
C GLY A 74 6.77 -6.00 -4.98
N LEU A 75 6.52 -6.93 -5.91
CA LEU A 75 6.67 -6.71 -7.35
C LEU A 75 5.65 -5.68 -7.87
N ILE A 76 4.38 -5.79 -7.50
CA ILE A 76 3.34 -4.82 -7.85
C ILE A 76 3.73 -3.43 -7.35
N GLY A 77 4.19 -3.32 -6.09
CA GLY A 77 4.65 -2.06 -5.50
C GLY A 77 5.83 -1.45 -6.27
N TRP A 78 6.77 -2.28 -6.74
CA TRP A 78 7.86 -1.82 -7.59
C TRP A 78 7.37 -1.31 -8.96
N ILE A 79 6.46 -2.02 -9.62
CA ILE A 79 5.85 -1.60 -10.89
C ILE A 79 5.15 -0.24 -10.70
N MET A 80 4.34 -0.09 -9.65
CA MET A 80 3.66 1.17 -9.33
C MET A 80 4.65 2.31 -9.11
N LYS A 81 5.76 2.07 -8.39
CA LYS A 81 6.80 3.08 -8.19
C LYS A 81 7.45 3.50 -9.51
N ARG A 82 7.68 2.55 -10.42
CA ARG A 82 8.27 2.85 -11.74
C ARG A 82 7.33 3.66 -12.62
N LEU A 83 6.03 3.39 -12.55
CA LEU A 83 4.98 4.10 -13.29
C LEU A 83 4.53 5.40 -12.61
N ARG A 84 5.13 5.78 -11.46
CA ARG A 84 4.73 6.95 -10.65
C ARG A 84 3.29 6.89 -10.13
N TRP A 85 2.78 5.68 -9.88
CA TRP A 85 1.48 5.48 -9.24
C TRP A 85 1.63 5.54 -7.71
N PRO A 86 0.75 6.26 -6.99
CA PRO A 86 0.83 6.38 -5.55
C PRO A 86 0.51 5.01 -4.91
N ARG A 87 1.48 4.45 -4.19
CA ARG A 87 1.35 3.19 -3.43
C ARG A 87 0.45 3.32 -2.19
N PRO A 88 0.53 4.40 -1.38
CA PRO A 88 -0.26 4.50 -0.14
C PRO A 88 -1.78 4.41 -0.32
N PRO A 89 -2.41 5.01 -1.35
CA PRO A 89 -3.84 4.86 -1.60
C PRO A 89 -4.29 3.41 -1.82
N LEU A 90 -3.46 2.57 -2.44
CA LEU A 90 -3.77 1.15 -2.63
C LEU A 90 -3.82 0.42 -1.29
N ILE A 91 -2.83 0.67 -0.42
CA ILE A 91 -2.78 0.07 0.92
C ILE A 91 -3.96 0.57 1.76
N LEU A 92 -4.28 1.86 1.68
CA LEU A 92 -5.42 2.45 2.37
C LEU A 92 -6.74 1.79 1.91
N GLY A 93 -6.93 1.63 0.59
CA GLY A 93 -8.09 0.94 0.03
C GLY A 93 -8.19 -0.51 0.50
N PHE A 94 -7.08 -1.24 0.56
CA PHE A 94 -7.03 -2.62 1.04
C PHE A 94 -7.45 -2.74 2.51
N VAL A 95 -6.90 -1.90 3.40
CA VAL A 95 -7.20 -1.95 4.84
C VAL A 95 -8.62 -1.47 5.15
N LEU A 96 -9.10 -0.44 4.46
CA LEU A 96 -10.45 0.10 4.67
C LEU A 96 -11.53 -0.70 3.94
N GLY A 97 -11.17 -1.54 2.97
CA GLY A 97 -12.11 -2.31 2.15
C GLY A 97 -13.08 -3.13 2.98
N GLY A 98 -12.59 -3.86 3.98
CA GLY A 98 -13.45 -4.67 4.86
C GLY A 98 -14.40 -3.85 5.74
N LEU A 99 -14.01 -2.62 6.12
CA LEU A 99 -14.89 -1.72 6.86
C LEU A 99 -16.00 -1.20 5.94
N VAL A 100 -15.64 -0.77 4.73
CA VAL A 100 -16.60 -0.33 3.71
C VAL A 100 -17.58 -1.46 3.40
N GLU A 101 -17.09 -2.68 3.19
CA GLU A 101 -17.90 -3.87 2.97
C GLU A 101 -18.89 -4.11 4.10
N ARG A 102 -18.41 -4.18 5.34
CA ARG A 102 -19.27 -4.43 6.49
C ARG A 102 -20.35 -3.36 6.67
N TYR A 103 -19.98 -2.08 6.63
CA TYR A 103 -20.94 -0.99 6.87
C TYR A 103 -21.91 -0.78 5.71
N MET A 104 -21.47 -1.01 4.47
CA MET A 104 -22.33 -0.96 3.30
C MET A 104 -23.34 -2.10 3.31
N PHE A 105 -22.89 -3.33 3.61
CA PHE A 105 -23.77 -4.49 3.72
C PHE A 105 -24.85 -4.27 4.79
N ILE A 106 -24.48 -3.85 6.00
CA ILE A 106 -25.45 -3.54 7.08
C ILE A 106 -26.45 -2.46 6.66
N SER A 107 -25.99 -1.43 5.94
CA SER A 107 -26.86 -0.33 5.51
C SER A 107 -27.86 -0.79 4.45
N THR A 108 -27.41 -1.56 3.45
CA THR A 108 -28.28 -2.08 2.39
C THR A 108 -29.22 -3.17 2.89
N GLU A 109 -28.80 -4.03 3.80
CA GLU A 109 -29.67 -5.05 4.39
C GLU A 109 -30.79 -4.44 5.22
N ARG A 110 -30.51 -3.36 5.96
CA ARG A 110 -31.50 -2.71 6.82
C ARG A 110 -32.44 -1.75 6.08
N TYR A 111 -31.94 -1.03 5.08
CA TYR A 111 -32.66 0.08 4.44
C TYR A 111 -32.80 -0.08 2.92
N GLY A 112 -32.41 -1.20 2.33
CA GLY A 112 -32.49 -1.41 0.89
C GLY A 112 -31.65 -0.41 0.10
N ALA A 113 -32.24 0.25 -0.89
CA ALA A 113 -31.61 1.36 -1.63
C ALA A 113 -31.97 2.74 -1.04
N ASP A 114 -32.91 2.81 -0.10
CA ASP A 114 -33.49 4.06 0.40
C ASP A 114 -32.51 4.84 1.27
N TRP A 115 -31.44 4.21 1.76
CA TRP A 115 -30.35 4.90 2.49
C TRP A 115 -29.53 5.85 1.60
N LEU A 116 -29.57 5.68 0.28
CA LEU A 116 -28.93 6.59 -0.68
C LEU A 116 -29.83 7.77 -1.08
N TRP A 117 -31.12 7.72 -0.71
CA TRP A 117 -32.08 8.75 -1.07
C TRP A 117 -32.31 9.75 0.06
N ILE A 118 -32.72 10.97 -0.30
CA ILE A 118 -32.98 12.05 0.66
C ILE A 118 -34.26 11.77 1.48
N TRP A 119 -35.22 11.11 0.85
CA TRP A 119 -36.51 10.75 1.43
C TRP A 119 -36.50 9.26 1.73
N ARG A 120 -36.22 8.88 2.98
CA ARG A 120 -36.08 7.46 3.33
C ARG A 120 -37.43 6.90 3.74
N ASP A 121 -37.88 5.88 3.03
CA ASP A 121 -38.98 5.02 3.43
C ASP A 121 -38.43 3.89 4.33
N PHE A 122 -39.13 3.61 5.43
CA PHE A 122 -38.77 2.52 6.35
C PHE A 122 -39.73 1.33 6.25
N GLY A 123 -40.63 1.31 5.27
CA GLY A 123 -41.60 0.24 5.06
C GLY A 123 -42.89 0.38 5.88
N ASP A 124 -42.91 1.27 6.88
CA ASP A 124 -44.09 1.58 7.70
C ASP A 124 -44.98 2.69 7.08
N GLY A 125 -44.72 3.11 5.83
CA GLY A 125 -45.40 4.23 5.17
C GLY A 125 -44.99 5.62 5.68
N ASN A 126 -44.05 5.68 6.63
CA ASN A 126 -43.49 6.91 7.17
C ASN A 126 -42.21 7.28 6.42
N VAL A 127 -42.32 8.26 5.52
CA VAL A 127 -41.16 8.84 4.82
C VAL A 127 -40.51 9.88 5.72
N VAL A 128 -39.23 9.69 6.04
CA VAL A 128 -38.46 10.63 6.86
C VAL A 128 -37.44 11.37 6.01
N PHE A 129 -37.32 12.68 6.23
CA PHE A 129 -36.29 13.51 5.63
C PHE A 129 -34.93 13.20 6.26
N ALA A 130 -34.03 12.57 5.50
CA ALA A 130 -32.72 12.11 5.97
C ALA A 130 -31.60 12.47 4.96
N PRO A 131 -31.28 13.76 4.76
CA PRO A 131 -30.37 14.20 3.71
C PRO A 131 -28.88 13.99 4.05
N TYR A 132 -28.55 13.61 5.29
CA TYR A 132 -27.17 13.58 5.77
C TYR A 132 -26.28 12.62 4.98
N VAL A 133 -26.79 11.45 4.56
CA VAL A 133 -26.00 10.50 3.75
C VAL A 133 -25.69 11.07 2.36
N PRO A 134 -26.69 11.48 1.54
CA PRO A 134 -26.41 12.11 0.25
C PRO A 134 -25.51 13.34 0.33
N ILE A 135 -25.67 14.18 1.37
CA ILE A 135 -24.83 15.36 1.56
C ILE A 135 -23.37 14.96 1.83
N ILE A 136 -23.13 14.00 2.72
CA ILE A 136 -21.76 13.52 3.00
C ILE A 136 -21.15 12.90 1.75
N PHE A 137 -21.91 12.12 0.97
CA PHE A 137 -21.45 11.59 -0.31
C PHE A 137 -21.15 12.68 -1.34
N ALA A 138 -22.00 13.70 -1.45
CA ALA A 138 -21.76 14.82 -2.36
C ALA A 138 -20.53 15.63 -1.97
N VAL A 139 -20.33 15.90 -0.67
CA VAL A 139 -19.16 16.61 -0.15
C VAL A 139 -17.88 15.81 -0.35
N THR A 140 -17.90 14.50 -0.09
CA THR A 140 -16.73 13.63 -0.31
C THR A 140 -16.39 13.51 -1.79
N LEU A 141 -17.39 13.29 -2.65
CA LEU A 141 -17.20 13.23 -4.10
C LEU A 141 -16.69 14.56 -4.66
N TYR A 142 -17.23 15.69 -4.20
CA TYR A 142 -16.73 17.01 -4.55
C TYR A 142 -15.30 17.21 -4.06
N GLY A 143 -14.96 16.82 -2.82
CA GLY A 143 -13.60 16.90 -2.30
C GLY A 143 -12.59 16.17 -3.18
N VAL A 144 -12.89 14.92 -3.54
CA VAL A 144 -12.04 14.06 -4.39
C VAL A 144 -11.95 14.57 -5.84
N LEU A 145 -13.08 15.00 -6.43
CA LEU A 145 -13.11 15.47 -7.83
C LEU A 145 -12.67 16.93 -7.97
N SER A 146 -12.73 17.74 -6.91
CA SER A 146 -12.38 19.18 -6.97
C SER A 146 -10.97 19.46 -7.51
N PRO A 147 -9.88 18.77 -7.13
CA PRO A 147 -8.57 19.00 -7.73
C PRO A 147 -8.55 18.65 -9.22
N ILE A 148 -9.23 17.59 -9.62
CA ILE A 148 -9.31 17.13 -11.02
C ILE A 148 -10.08 18.15 -11.86
N ILE A 149 -11.29 18.51 -11.43
CA ILE A 149 -12.16 19.46 -12.13
C ILE A 149 -11.49 20.84 -12.21
N ARG A 150 -10.86 21.32 -11.12
CA ARG A 150 -10.11 22.59 -11.13
C ARG A 150 -8.91 22.54 -12.08
N GLY A 151 -8.21 21.41 -12.15
CA GLY A 151 -7.14 21.19 -13.13
C GLY A 151 -7.64 21.27 -14.58
N TYR A 152 -8.75 20.62 -14.88
CA TYR A 152 -9.40 20.69 -16.20
C TYR A 152 -9.94 22.08 -16.51
N MET A 153 -10.61 22.76 -15.58
CA MET A 153 -11.15 24.11 -15.80
C MET A 153 -10.04 25.14 -16.01
N LYS A 154 -8.90 25.03 -15.30
CA LYS A 154 -7.73 25.88 -15.56
C LYS A 154 -7.18 25.62 -16.97
N ARG A 155 -7.03 24.35 -17.36
CA ARG A 155 -6.61 23.97 -18.71
C ARG A 155 -7.59 24.47 -19.78
N ALA A 156 -8.90 24.38 -19.55
CA ALA A 156 -9.93 24.87 -20.47
C ALA A 156 -9.93 26.41 -20.59
N LYS A 157 -9.62 27.13 -19.51
CA LYS A 157 -9.49 28.60 -19.54
C LYS A 157 -8.23 29.05 -20.29
N THR A 158 -7.12 28.33 -20.17
CA THR A 158 -5.89 28.59 -20.93
C THR A 158 -6.00 28.10 -22.38
N ALA A 159 -6.74 27.01 -22.63
CA ALA A 159 -6.93 26.38 -23.93
C ALA A 159 -8.13 26.94 -24.72
N LYS A 160 -8.27 28.27 -24.81
CA LYS A 160 -9.01 28.86 -25.93
C LYS A 160 -8.30 28.63 -27.28
N ALA A 161 -7.06 28.11 -27.25
CA ALA A 161 -6.35 27.55 -28.39
C ALA A 161 -6.39 26.01 -28.36
N ALA A 162 -7.33 25.44 -29.12
CA ALA A 162 -7.30 24.12 -29.74
C ALA A 162 -6.77 22.91 -28.91
N SER A 163 -7.57 22.37 -27.98
CA SER A 163 -7.48 20.93 -27.72
C SER A 163 -8.14 20.19 -28.89
N LYS A 164 -7.37 19.88 -29.93
CA LYS A 164 -7.87 19.01 -31.00
C LYS A 164 -8.08 17.61 -30.41
N PHE A 165 -9.34 17.20 -30.30
CA PHE A 165 -9.72 15.83 -30.00
C PHE A 165 -9.20 14.96 -31.15
N GLY A 166 -8.13 14.22 -30.91
CA GLY A 166 -7.44 13.45 -31.92
C GLY A 166 -6.73 12.27 -31.27
N PHE A 167 -6.75 11.12 -31.92
CA PHE A 167 -6.10 9.91 -31.43
C PHE A 167 -4.58 10.11 -31.43
N GLN A 168 -3.98 10.11 -30.25
CA GLN A 168 -2.54 10.28 -30.09
C GLN A 168 -1.85 8.92 -29.99
N LYS A 169 -0.99 8.59 -30.95
CA LYS A 169 -0.19 7.35 -30.88
C LYS A 169 0.87 7.42 -29.78
N GLU A 170 1.29 8.63 -29.38
CA GLU A 170 2.18 8.86 -28.24
C GLU A 170 1.53 8.55 -26.87
N ALA A 171 0.23 8.26 -26.83
CA ALA A 171 -0.48 7.84 -25.62
C ALA A 171 -0.16 6.38 -25.20
N LEU A 172 0.47 5.58 -26.07
CA LEU A 172 0.85 4.18 -25.82
C LEU A 172 2.09 4.07 -24.91
N ASN A 173 2.04 4.71 -23.75
CA ASN A 173 3.08 4.65 -22.73
C ASN A 173 2.87 3.45 -21.79
N PRO A 174 3.89 3.01 -21.02
CA PRO A 174 3.73 1.95 -20.02
C PRO A 174 2.58 2.20 -19.02
N ASP A 175 2.29 3.46 -18.70
CA ASP A 175 1.17 3.85 -17.83
C ASP A 175 -0.20 3.49 -18.45
N PHE A 176 -0.33 3.62 -19.77
CA PHE A 176 -1.54 3.26 -20.50
C PHE A 176 -1.79 1.75 -20.49
N PHE A 177 -0.74 0.95 -20.71
CA PHE A 177 -0.83 -0.50 -20.60
C PHE A 177 -1.18 -0.95 -19.19
N PHE A 178 -0.60 -0.33 -18.17
CA PHE A 178 -0.94 -0.62 -16.78
C PHE A 178 -2.40 -0.26 -16.46
N ALA A 179 -2.91 0.87 -16.96
CA ALA A 179 -4.32 1.23 -16.83
C ALA A 179 -5.24 0.22 -17.53
N ILE A 180 -4.87 -0.30 -18.70
CA ILE A 180 -5.63 -1.36 -19.38
C ILE A 180 -5.64 -2.66 -18.55
N ILE A 181 -4.48 -3.07 -18.01
CA ILE A 181 -4.39 -4.26 -17.17
C ILE A 181 -5.29 -4.11 -15.94
N LEU A 182 -5.26 -2.93 -15.31
CA LEU A 182 -6.10 -2.64 -14.15
C LEU A 182 -7.60 -2.62 -14.52
N PHE A 183 -7.96 -2.04 -15.67
CA PHE A 183 -9.32 -2.08 -16.18
C PHE A 183 -9.80 -3.51 -16.43
N ALA A 184 -8.96 -4.33 -17.06
CA ALA A 184 -9.25 -5.75 -17.30
C ALA A 184 -9.43 -6.51 -15.97
N LEU A 185 -8.60 -6.24 -14.96
CA LEU A 185 -8.72 -6.82 -13.62
C LEU A 185 -10.07 -6.46 -12.96
N PHE A 186 -10.50 -5.20 -13.02
CA PHE A 186 -11.81 -4.81 -12.47
C PHE A 186 -12.97 -5.36 -13.30
N ALA A 187 -12.82 -5.48 -14.62
CA ALA A 187 -13.83 -6.07 -15.48
C ALA A 187 -13.99 -7.58 -15.21
N THR A 188 -12.89 -8.32 -14.99
CA THR A 188 -12.96 -9.73 -14.59
C THR A 188 -13.53 -9.88 -13.19
N ALA A 189 -13.14 -9.03 -12.24
CA ALA A 189 -13.73 -9.01 -10.90
C ALA A 189 -15.24 -8.75 -10.93
N PHE A 190 -15.71 -7.81 -11.76
CA PHE A 190 -17.13 -7.55 -11.98
C PHE A 190 -17.86 -8.77 -12.57
N SER A 191 -17.24 -9.41 -13.57
CA SER A 191 -17.79 -10.61 -14.21
C SER A 191 -17.95 -11.76 -13.21
N ILE A 192 -16.92 -12.05 -12.42
CA ILE A 192 -16.93 -13.09 -11.38
C ILE A 192 -17.96 -12.75 -10.30
N ALA A 193 -17.94 -11.53 -9.77
CA ALA A 193 -18.86 -11.10 -8.72
C ALA A 193 -20.33 -11.17 -9.15
N SER A 194 -20.62 -10.99 -10.44
CA SER A 194 -21.99 -11.07 -10.96
C SER A 194 -22.62 -12.46 -10.85
N THR A 195 -21.81 -13.50 -10.66
CA THR A 195 -22.28 -14.87 -10.42
C THR A 195 -22.62 -15.16 -8.96
N TRP A 196 -22.24 -14.28 -8.03
CA TRP A 196 -22.41 -14.49 -6.59
C TRP A 196 -23.80 -14.08 -6.10
N GLU A 197 -24.18 -14.57 -4.92
CA GLU A 197 -25.41 -14.16 -4.24
C GLU A 197 -25.41 -12.66 -3.91
N PHE A 198 -26.61 -12.08 -3.72
CA PHE A 198 -26.79 -10.63 -3.57
C PHE A 198 -25.88 -10.00 -2.51
N GLY A 199 -25.74 -10.64 -1.35
CA GLY A 199 -24.88 -10.12 -0.28
C GLY A 199 -23.40 -10.11 -0.65
N ALA A 200 -22.93 -11.18 -1.29
CA ALA A 200 -21.52 -11.33 -1.67
C ALA A 200 -21.13 -10.47 -2.90
N ARG A 201 -22.06 -10.21 -3.82
CA ARG A 201 -21.76 -9.44 -5.04
C ARG A 201 -21.74 -7.91 -4.84
N LEU A 202 -22.41 -7.41 -3.81
CA LEU A 202 -22.76 -5.99 -3.66
C LEU A 202 -21.53 -5.07 -3.69
N ILE A 203 -20.55 -5.30 -2.81
CA ILE A 203 -19.35 -4.46 -2.74
C ILE A 203 -18.39 -4.69 -3.90
N PRO A 204 -18.05 -5.94 -4.28
CA PRO A 204 -17.22 -6.18 -5.45
C PRO A 204 -17.76 -5.54 -6.73
N GLN A 205 -19.08 -5.50 -6.91
CA GLN A 205 -19.71 -4.84 -8.06
C GLN A 205 -19.59 -3.31 -7.96
N VAL A 206 -19.95 -2.70 -6.83
CA VAL A 206 -19.89 -1.23 -6.68
C VAL A 206 -18.46 -0.72 -6.83
N VAL A 207 -17.49 -1.39 -6.22
CA VAL A 207 -16.07 -1.03 -6.34
C VAL A 207 -15.59 -1.22 -7.78
N SER A 208 -15.91 -2.34 -8.42
CA SER A 208 -15.49 -2.60 -9.81
C SER A 208 -16.10 -1.62 -10.80
N ILE A 209 -17.38 -1.27 -10.67
CA ILE A 209 -18.05 -0.28 -11.51
C ILE A 209 -17.38 1.10 -11.34
N ALA A 210 -17.19 1.55 -10.09
CA ALA A 210 -16.56 2.83 -9.82
C ALA A 210 -15.14 2.86 -10.40
N ALA A 211 -14.34 1.82 -10.18
CA ALA A 211 -12.98 1.71 -10.70
C ALA A 211 -12.95 1.72 -12.23
N MET A 212 -13.84 0.97 -12.89
CA MET A 212 -13.94 0.95 -14.35
C MET A 212 -14.31 2.32 -14.92
N ILE A 213 -15.20 3.08 -14.26
CA ILE A 213 -15.54 4.45 -14.69
C ILE A 213 -14.31 5.35 -14.59
N PHE A 214 -13.60 5.35 -13.46
CA PHE A 214 -12.42 6.20 -13.26
C PHE A 214 -11.26 5.83 -14.19
N ILE A 215 -10.95 4.53 -14.33
CA ILE A 215 -9.86 4.05 -15.18
C ILE A 215 -10.24 4.22 -16.65
N GLY A 216 -11.49 3.95 -17.03
CA GLY A 216 -11.99 4.19 -18.38
C GLY A 216 -11.90 5.67 -18.76
N TRP A 217 -12.26 6.57 -17.85
CA TRP A 217 -12.05 8.01 -18.03
C TRP A 217 -10.56 8.36 -18.20
N LEU A 218 -9.69 7.76 -17.40
CA LEU A 218 -8.24 7.97 -17.49
C LEU A 218 -7.69 7.53 -18.86
N ILE A 219 -8.07 6.34 -19.32
CA ILE A 219 -7.69 5.78 -20.63
C ILE A 219 -8.20 6.70 -21.76
N LEU A 220 -9.47 7.10 -21.72
CA LEU A 220 -10.05 8.01 -22.72
C LEU A 220 -9.34 9.37 -22.70
N SER A 221 -9.07 9.91 -21.53
CA SER A 221 -8.34 11.17 -21.40
C SER A 221 -6.92 11.07 -21.95
N ALA A 222 -6.23 9.96 -21.72
CA ALA A 222 -4.89 9.73 -22.25
C ALA A 222 -4.87 9.59 -23.78
N MET A 223 -5.90 8.97 -24.37
CA MET A 223 -5.97 8.74 -25.82
C MET A 223 -6.40 9.98 -26.62
N PHE A 224 -7.27 10.82 -26.05
CA PHE A 224 -7.98 11.88 -26.79
C PHE A 224 -7.67 13.30 -26.31
N VAL A 225 -7.07 13.48 -25.13
CA VAL A 225 -6.70 14.81 -24.60
C VAL A 225 -5.19 14.96 -24.69
N ALA A 226 -4.74 15.87 -25.58
CA ALA A 226 -3.33 16.17 -25.73
C ALA A 226 -2.71 16.60 -24.38
N PRO A 227 -1.55 16.04 -23.98
CA PRO A 227 -0.78 16.63 -22.90
C PRO A 227 -0.40 18.03 -23.34
N GLY A 228 -0.99 19.04 -22.70
CA GLY A 228 -0.58 20.44 -22.88
C GLY A 228 0.94 20.50 -22.70
N GLU A 229 1.58 21.26 -23.60
CA GLU A 229 3.01 21.53 -23.67
C GLU A 229 3.68 21.36 -22.31
N LYS A 230 4.60 20.39 -22.21
CA LYS A 230 5.45 20.26 -21.02
C LYS A 230 6.09 21.62 -20.83
N ALA A 231 5.84 22.27 -19.70
CA ALA A 231 6.48 23.53 -19.36
C ALA A 231 7.98 23.37 -19.63
N GLU A 232 8.47 24.16 -20.58
CA GLU A 232 9.85 24.11 -21.05
C GLU A 232 10.74 24.42 -19.84
N VAL A 233 11.60 23.46 -19.50
CA VAL A 233 12.62 23.67 -18.48
C VAL A 233 13.67 24.55 -19.14
N ASP A 234 13.64 25.84 -18.80
CA ASP A 234 14.63 26.81 -19.28
C ASP A 234 16.05 26.33 -18.93
N ALA A 235 17.02 26.66 -19.78
CA ALA A 235 18.33 26.01 -19.87
C ALA A 235 19.25 26.15 -18.62
N ASP A 236 18.78 26.81 -17.56
CA ASP A 236 19.52 27.03 -16.30
C ASP A 236 18.98 26.25 -15.09
N GLY A 237 18.02 25.33 -15.26
CA GLY A 237 17.69 24.34 -14.21
C GLY A 237 17.10 24.91 -12.91
N ILE A 238 16.61 26.15 -12.91
CA ILE A 238 15.90 26.76 -11.77
C ILE A 238 14.42 26.94 -12.15
N PRO A 239 13.47 26.25 -11.49
CA PRO A 239 12.06 26.43 -11.78
C PRO A 239 11.57 27.80 -11.27
N GLY A 240 11.19 28.67 -12.20
CA GLY A 240 10.24 29.76 -11.95
C GLY A 240 10.83 31.08 -11.44
N ARG A 241 11.43 31.87 -12.33
CA ARG A 241 11.47 33.33 -12.17
C ARG A 241 11.02 34.03 -13.45
N GLY A 242 9.76 33.83 -13.80
CA GLY A 242 8.98 34.73 -14.67
C GLY A 242 8.02 35.52 -13.80
N GLU A 243 7.99 36.83 -13.96
CA GLU A 243 7.27 37.78 -13.12
C GLU A 243 5.76 37.52 -13.05
N GLY A 244 5.19 37.60 -11.83
CA GLY A 244 3.74 37.74 -11.61
C GLY A 244 3.01 36.47 -11.15
N GLY A 245 2.94 36.29 -9.82
CA GLY A 245 1.94 35.42 -9.18
C GLY A 245 2.55 34.23 -8.43
N ALA A 246 2.67 34.37 -7.12
CA ALA A 246 3.06 33.28 -6.23
C ALA A 246 2.12 32.08 -6.37
N PRO A 247 2.62 30.85 -6.62
CA PRO A 247 1.83 29.66 -6.37
C PRO A 247 2.00 29.25 -4.91
N ALA A 248 0.91 29.32 -4.15
CA ALA A 248 0.80 28.71 -2.84
C ALA A 248 1.05 27.20 -2.97
N GLN A 249 2.24 26.80 -2.53
CA GLN A 249 2.74 25.45 -2.42
C GLN A 249 1.89 24.68 -1.40
N SER A 250 1.06 23.77 -1.88
CA SER A 250 0.54 22.64 -1.11
C SER A 250 0.58 21.41 -1.99
N ASP A 251 1.78 21.12 -2.51
CA ASP A 251 2.06 19.81 -3.08
C ASP A 251 2.01 18.81 -1.92
N VAL A 252 0.87 18.15 -1.78
CA VAL A 252 0.78 16.90 -1.01
C VAL A 252 1.83 15.98 -1.61
N HIS A 253 2.95 15.84 -0.93
CA HIS A 253 4.09 15.02 -1.36
C HIS A 253 3.68 13.55 -1.30
N PHE A 254 2.93 13.11 -2.32
CA PHE A 254 2.77 11.70 -2.59
C PHE A 254 4.13 11.20 -3.11
N ASP A 255 4.63 10.09 -2.55
CA ASP A 255 5.87 9.38 -2.96
C ASP A 255 5.73 8.81 -4.38
N ILE A 256 5.57 9.73 -5.35
CA ILE A 256 5.28 9.57 -6.78
C ILE A 256 6.58 9.70 -7.57
N SER A 257 7.49 10.58 -7.14
CA SER A 257 8.78 10.81 -7.80
C SER A 257 9.85 9.93 -7.20
N ALA A 258 10.19 8.85 -7.89
CA ALA A 258 11.49 8.22 -7.70
C ALA A 258 12.53 9.06 -8.43
N ASP A 259 13.33 9.81 -7.68
CA ASP A 259 14.54 10.44 -8.21
C ASP A 259 15.61 9.35 -8.38
N TYR A 260 15.86 8.98 -9.63
CA TYR A 260 16.88 7.98 -9.98
C TYR A 260 18.24 8.64 -10.25
N GLY A 261 18.36 9.97 -10.09
CA GLY A 261 19.51 10.74 -10.57
C GLY A 261 19.76 10.50 -12.06
N ASP A 262 21.02 10.62 -12.47
CA ASP A 262 21.46 10.39 -13.86
C ASP A 262 21.76 8.91 -14.17
N LEU A 263 21.17 7.97 -13.43
CA LEU A 263 21.47 6.55 -13.61
C LEU A 263 20.87 6.01 -14.92
N PRO A 264 21.67 5.32 -15.76
CA PRO A 264 21.15 4.73 -16.98
C PRO A 264 20.13 3.62 -16.66
N GLY A 265 19.01 3.59 -17.40
CA GLY A 265 17.94 2.60 -17.28
C GLY A 265 18.35 1.12 -17.16
N PRO A 266 19.38 0.62 -17.87
CA PRO A 266 19.87 -0.75 -17.67
C PRO A 266 20.45 -0.99 -16.27
N GLU A 267 21.11 -0.01 -15.66
CA GLU A 267 21.71 -0.15 -14.33
C GLU A 267 20.64 -0.24 -13.24
N ILE A 268 19.55 0.51 -13.40
CA ILE A 268 18.36 0.42 -12.54
C ILE A 268 17.76 -0.98 -12.61
N THR A 269 17.58 -1.50 -13.83
CA THR A 269 17.00 -2.83 -14.05
C THR A 269 17.88 -3.93 -13.46
N LYS A 270 19.20 -3.84 -13.64
CA LYS A 270 20.17 -4.77 -13.04
C LYS A 270 20.11 -4.78 -11.51
N ARG A 271 20.07 -3.61 -10.88
CA ARG A 271 19.92 -3.51 -9.43
C ARG A 271 18.62 -4.17 -8.98
N VAL A 272 17.50 -3.85 -9.60
CA VAL A 272 16.19 -4.46 -9.28
C VAL A 272 16.23 -5.98 -9.38
N ILE A 273 16.81 -6.52 -10.47
CA ILE A 273 16.96 -7.97 -10.63
C ILE A 273 17.82 -8.55 -9.49
N SER A 274 18.91 -7.90 -9.09
CA SER A 274 19.72 -8.32 -7.94
C SER A 274 18.88 -8.36 -6.65
N TYR A 275 18.10 -7.30 -6.36
CA TYR A 275 17.22 -7.24 -5.19
C TYR A 275 16.19 -8.40 -5.19
N PHE A 276 15.49 -8.63 -6.30
CA PHE A 276 14.52 -9.73 -6.40
C PHE A 276 15.19 -11.11 -6.35
N ALA A 277 16.39 -11.25 -6.93
CA ALA A 277 17.16 -12.49 -6.83
C ALA A 277 17.53 -12.80 -5.38
N TRP A 278 17.91 -11.79 -4.58
CA TRP A 278 18.17 -11.95 -3.16
C TRP A 278 16.91 -12.31 -2.36
N LEU A 279 15.74 -11.78 -2.71
CA LEU A 279 14.46 -12.17 -2.11
C LEU A 279 14.11 -13.62 -2.44
N LEU A 280 14.27 -14.04 -3.70
CA LEU A 280 14.06 -15.43 -4.12
C LEU A 280 15.08 -16.39 -3.50
N PHE A 281 16.32 -15.94 -3.34
CA PHE A 281 17.34 -16.69 -2.62
C PHE A 281 16.94 -16.89 -1.16
N PHE A 282 16.46 -15.84 -0.47
CA PHE A 282 16.00 -15.96 0.90
C PHE A 282 14.82 -16.93 1.01
N PHE A 283 13.86 -16.83 0.09
CA PHE A 283 12.76 -17.77 -0.01
C PHE A 283 13.23 -19.22 -0.17
N GLY A 284 14.07 -19.48 -1.18
CA GLY A 284 14.60 -20.82 -1.44
C GLY A 284 15.42 -21.37 -0.29
N ALA A 285 16.29 -20.54 0.31
CA ALA A 285 17.05 -20.90 1.50
C ALA A 285 16.11 -21.22 2.67
N SER A 286 15.06 -20.43 2.88
CA SER A 286 14.10 -20.68 3.96
C SER A 286 13.36 -22.00 3.81
N ALA A 287 13.05 -22.42 2.58
CA ALA A 287 12.43 -23.71 2.30
C ALA A 287 13.38 -24.90 2.54
N VAL A 288 14.69 -24.69 2.35
CA VAL A 288 15.70 -25.75 2.52
C VAL A 288 16.14 -25.86 3.97
N ILE A 289 16.64 -24.78 4.57
CA ILE A 289 17.30 -24.77 5.89
C ILE A 289 16.45 -24.13 7.00
N GLY A 290 15.20 -23.81 6.75
CA GLY A 290 14.32 -23.15 7.72
C GLY A 290 14.48 -21.63 7.72
N LEU A 291 13.41 -20.93 8.13
CA LEU A 291 13.27 -19.49 7.96
C LEU A 291 14.29 -18.68 8.79
N LEU A 292 14.52 -19.07 10.06
CA LEU A 292 15.45 -18.37 10.95
C LEU A 292 16.93 -18.56 10.55
N PRO A 293 17.41 -19.79 10.28
CA PRO A 293 18.76 -19.98 9.74
C PRO A 293 18.96 -19.30 8.39
N ALA A 294 17.97 -19.38 7.49
CA ALA A 294 18.01 -18.65 6.22
C ALA A 294 18.08 -17.14 6.41
N MET A 295 17.43 -16.60 7.45
CA MET A 295 17.48 -15.17 7.75
C MET A 295 18.91 -14.72 8.04
N PHE A 296 19.66 -15.49 8.85
CA PHE A 296 21.06 -15.19 9.13
C PHE A 296 21.92 -15.25 7.88
N VAL A 297 21.77 -16.31 7.06
CA VAL A 297 22.50 -16.47 5.80
C VAL A 297 22.20 -15.33 4.83
N PHE A 298 20.92 -14.93 4.72
CA PHE A 298 20.48 -13.82 3.90
C PHE A 298 21.07 -12.48 4.37
N LEU A 299 21.02 -12.18 5.67
CA LEU A 299 21.58 -10.96 6.24
C LEU A 299 23.08 -10.84 5.96
N VAL A 300 23.83 -11.91 6.22
CA VAL A 300 25.28 -11.95 5.98
C VAL A 300 25.59 -11.81 4.49
N GLY A 301 24.92 -12.59 3.64
CA GLY A 301 25.14 -12.58 2.19
C GLY A 301 24.83 -11.21 1.58
N TYR A 302 23.65 -10.66 1.88
CA TYR A 302 23.22 -9.39 1.33
C TYR A 302 24.13 -8.23 1.77
N MET A 303 24.41 -8.09 3.06
CA MET A 303 25.27 -7.02 3.58
C MET A 303 26.70 -7.12 3.03
N ARG A 304 27.19 -8.34 2.80
CA ARG A 304 28.55 -8.55 2.31
C ARG A 304 28.69 -8.28 0.83
N PHE A 305 27.78 -8.78 0.00
CA PHE A 305 27.91 -8.73 -1.46
C PHE A 305 27.28 -7.46 -2.06
N GLU A 306 26.06 -7.12 -1.64
CA GLU A 306 25.35 -5.94 -2.15
C GLU A 306 25.66 -4.70 -1.31
N GLY A 307 25.64 -4.83 0.02
CA GLY A 307 25.97 -3.74 0.95
C GLY A 307 27.44 -3.33 0.95
N LYS A 308 28.35 -4.22 0.51
CA LYS A 308 29.82 -4.06 0.56
C LYS A 308 30.34 -3.65 1.94
N GLU A 309 29.72 -4.18 3.00
CA GLU A 309 30.11 -3.88 4.37
C GLU A 309 31.30 -4.73 4.85
N ARG A 310 31.98 -4.26 5.89
CA ARG A 310 33.09 -4.98 6.53
C ARG A 310 32.55 -6.19 7.29
N TRP A 311 33.26 -7.32 7.22
CA TRP A 311 32.90 -8.58 7.90
C TRP A 311 32.54 -8.42 9.38
N GLY A 312 33.29 -7.58 10.12
CA GLY A 312 32.98 -7.33 11.53
C GLY A 312 31.60 -6.72 11.75
N ILE A 313 31.24 -5.70 10.96
CA ILE A 313 29.92 -5.05 11.05
C ILE A 313 28.84 -6.02 10.57
N THR A 314 29.07 -6.70 9.44
CA THR A 314 28.13 -7.68 8.89
C THR A 314 27.77 -8.75 9.90
N LEU A 315 28.75 -9.38 10.55
CA LEU A 315 28.50 -10.45 11.51
C LEU A 315 27.86 -9.94 12.79
N ILE A 316 28.33 -8.81 13.34
CA ILE A 316 27.74 -8.22 14.56
C ILE A 316 26.28 -7.86 14.33
N VAL A 317 25.98 -7.16 13.24
CA VAL A 317 24.61 -6.71 12.94
C VAL A 317 23.72 -7.89 12.58
N SER A 318 24.19 -8.84 11.77
CA SER A 318 23.41 -10.04 11.41
C SER A 318 23.11 -10.88 12.66
N ALA A 319 24.09 -11.09 13.53
CA ALA A 319 23.91 -11.84 14.76
C ALA A 319 22.97 -11.12 15.73
N ALA A 320 23.09 -9.80 15.87
CA ALA A 320 22.20 -9.01 16.71
C ALA A 320 20.75 -9.07 16.23
N ILE A 321 20.51 -8.84 14.93
CA ILE A 321 19.16 -8.93 14.34
C ILE A 321 18.63 -10.35 14.48
N TRP A 322 19.45 -11.37 14.21
CA TRP A 322 19.06 -12.76 14.34
C TRP A 322 18.68 -13.14 15.77
N LEU A 323 19.45 -12.71 16.76
CA LEU A 323 19.18 -12.95 18.18
C LEU A 323 17.89 -12.25 18.62
N VAL A 324 17.71 -10.98 18.22
CA VAL A 324 16.47 -10.22 18.50
C VAL A 324 15.27 -10.91 17.87
N SER A 325 15.35 -11.31 16.61
CA SER A 325 14.28 -12.05 15.93
C SER A 325 14.02 -13.41 16.57
N TYR A 326 15.06 -14.14 16.98
CA TYR A 326 14.92 -15.41 17.69
C TYR A 326 14.17 -15.19 19.01
N PHE A 327 14.60 -14.24 19.83
CA PHE A 327 13.94 -13.90 21.09
C PHE A 327 12.48 -13.47 20.87
N LEU A 328 12.24 -12.58 19.92
CA LEU A 328 10.90 -12.05 19.65
C LEU A 328 9.96 -13.14 19.11
N PHE A 329 10.36 -13.88 18.08
CA PHE A 329 9.46 -14.77 17.35
C PHE A 329 9.41 -16.18 17.93
N HIS A 330 10.54 -16.72 18.41
CA HIS A 330 10.59 -18.06 18.96
C HIS A 330 10.22 -18.08 20.46
N TRP A 331 10.74 -17.12 21.23
CA TRP A 331 10.55 -17.14 22.69
C TRP A 331 9.32 -16.33 23.14
N LEU A 332 9.18 -15.09 22.69
CA LEU A 332 8.08 -14.23 23.11
C LEU A 332 6.75 -14.58 22.41
N LEU A 333 6.79 -14.82 21.09
CA LEU A 333 5.59 -15.06 20.29
C LEU A 333 5.30 -16.55 20.03
N ILE A 334 6.20 -17.45 20.42
CA ILE A 334 6.08 -18.93 20.31
C ILE A 334 5.51 -19.34 18.94
N ILE A 335 6.18 -18.89 17.87
CA ILE A 335 5.73 -19.17 16.50
C ILE A 335 6.17 -20.57 16.08
N PRO A 336 5.25 -21.40 15.54
CA PRO A 336 5.62 -22.65 14.88
C PRO A 336 6.29 -22.32 13.55
N TRP A 337 7.54 -22.76 13.38
CA TRP A 337 8.34 -22.50 12.18
C TRP A 337 7.88 -23.36 10.99
N PRO A 338 8.04 -22.88 9.75
CA PRO A 338 7.69 -23.65 8.57
C PRO A 338 8.57 -24.89 8.47
N GLN A 339 7.98 -25.99 8.01
CA GLN A 339 8.72 -27.22 7.77
C GLN A 339 9.71 -27.02 6.62
N ALA A 340 10.98 -27.31 6.90
CA ALA A 340 12.09 -27.22 5.98
C ALA A 340 12.56 -28.61 5.53
N LEU A 341 13.04 -28.71 4.29
CA LEU A 341 13.49 -29.99 3.71
C LEU A 341 14.63 -30.63 4.50
N VAL A 342 15.50 -29.83 5.11
CA VAL A 342 16.57 -30.34 5.99
C VAL A 342 16.02 -30.98 7.26
N GLY A 343 14.89 -30.50 7.77
CA GLY A 343 14.18 -31.13 8.89
C GLY A 343 13.58 -32.49 8.52
N ASP A 344 13.17 -32.68 7.26
CA ASP A 344 12.69 -33.97 6.76
C ASP A 344 13.83 -34.98 6.58
N TRP A 345 15.00 -34.52 6.13
CA TRP A 345 16.17 -35.39 5.93
C TRP A 345 16.87 -35.76 7.23
N PHE A 346 16.77 -34.91 8.27
CA PHE A 346 17.38 -35.15 9.58
C PHE A 346 16.35 -35.02 10.71
N PRO A 347 15.54 -36.07 10.98
CA PRO A 347 14.48 -36.05 11.99
C PRO A 347 15.00 -35.74 13.41
N GLY A 348 16.28 -36.03 13.69
CA GLY A 348 16.92 -35.72 14.97
C GLY A 348 16.95 -34.22 15.29
N LEU A 349 17.05 -33.34 14.27
CA LEU A 349 17.02 -31.89 14.45
C LEU A 349 15.64 -31.38 14.91
N ARG A 350 14.56 -32.12 14.61
CA ARG A 350 13.19 -31.80 15.05
C ARG A 350 12.94 -32.11 16.53
N THR A 351 13.70 -33.05 17.10
CA THR A 351 13.52 -33.47 18.50
C THR A 351 14.13 -32.50 19.52
N ILE A 352 14.95 -31.55 19.05
CA ILE A 352 15.66 -30.60 19.89
C ILE A 352 14.77 -29.35 20.07
N PRO A 353 14.26 -29.04 21.28
CA PRO A 353 13.28 -27.96 21.48
C PRO A 353 13.78 -26.58 21.07
N TRP A 354 15.08 -26.33 21.20
CA TRP A 354 15.73 -25.06 20.84
C TRP A 354 16.20 -24.98 19.38
N ALA A 355 16.31 -26.14 18.70
CA ALA A 355 16.71 -26.25 17.30
C ALA A 355 15.54 -26.70 16.39
N ASN A 356 14.31 -26.72 16.90
CA ASN A 356 13.07 -26.92 16.14
C ASN A 356 12.75 -25.69 15.27
N LEU A 357 13.75 -25.31 14.48
CA LEU A 357 13.82 -24.21 13.51
C LEU A 357 13.52 -24.73 12.08
N PHE A 358 13.07 -25.98 11.97
CA PHE A 358 12.92 -26.78 10.75
C PHE A 358 11.58 -27.50 10.67
#